data_AF-A0A833D2K2-F1
#
_entry.id   AF-A0A833D2K2-F1
#
_cell.length_a   1.000
_cell.length_b   1.000
_cell.length_c   1.000
_cell.angle_alpha   90.00
_cell.angle_beta   90.00
_cell.angle_gamma   90.00
#
_symmetry.space_group_name_H-M   'P 1'
#
loop_
_entity.id
_entity.type
_entity.pdbx_description
1 polymer ?
#
loop_
_entity_poly.entity_id
_entity_poly.type
_entity_poly.pdbx_seq_one_letter_code
_entity_poly.pdbx_strand_id
1 'polypeptide(L)'
;YVRALSYMLSHGSDGMRQASEDAVLNANYVRAGLKDLMSQPFGDRPCMHEVLFDDAWLKDTGVSTLDFAKAMIDEGYHPMTMYFPLVAHGAMLIEPTESESRASLEEFIGALRSLAGAAKSSNDKSRFTDAPRFAPRRRLDETKAAREPKLRWRLPVSKAAAE
;
A
#
# COMPACT_ATOMS: atom_id res chain seq x y z
N TYR A 1 0.60 -25.93 -10.78
CA TYR A 1 0.17 -27.13 -10.01
C TYR A 1 1.26 -27.67 -9.10
N VAL A 2 2.48 -27.95 -9.57
CA VAL A 2 3.57 -28.48 -8.71
C VAL A 2 3.88 -27.58 -7.50
N ARG A 3 3.98 -26.25 -7.68
CA ARG A 3 4.32 -25.32 -6.58
C ARG A 3 3.36 -25.39 -5.38
N ALA A 4 2.05 -25.35 -5.65
CA ALA A 4 1.04 -25.42 -4.59
C ALA A 4 1.06 -26.78 -3.88
N LEU A 5 1.21 -27.88 -4.63
CA LEU A 5 1.35 -29.21 -4.05
C LEU A 5 2.60 -29.31 -3.18
N SER A 6 3.73 -28.79 -3.64
CA SER A 6 4.97 -28.74 -2.86
C SER A 6 4.79 -27.94 -1.57
N TYR A 7 4.16 -26.75 -1.61
CA TYR A 7 3.89 -25.96 -0.41
C TYR A 7 3.05 -26.75 0.61
N MET A 8 1.91 -27.32 0.18
CA MET A 8 1.04 -28.10 1.06
C MET A 8 1.76 -29.32 1.66
N LEU A 9 2.55 -30.04 0.87
CA LEU A 9 3.29 -31.22 1.33
C LEU A 9 4.48 -30.85 2.23
N SER A 10 5.13 -29.71 2.01
CA SER A 10 6.23 -29.23 2.85
C SER A 10 5.76 -28.72 4.20
N HIS A 11 4.59 -28.08 4.27
CA HIS A 11 4.03 -27.56 5.51
C HIS A 11 3.24 -28.61 6.31
N GLY A 12 2.57 -29.57 5.64
CA GLY A 12 1.67 -30.50 6.33
C GLY A 12 0.43 -29.80 6.91
N SER A 13 -0.47 -30.56 7.52
CA SER A 13 -1.74 -30.01 8.04
C SER A 13 -1.55 -29.02 9.19
N ASP A 14 -0.58 -29.27 10.05
CA ASP A 14 -0.21 -28.42 11.18
C ASP A 14 0.46 -27.13 10.71
N GLY A 15 1.39 -27.21 9.75
CA GLY A 15 2.01 -26.01 9.17
C GLY A 15 1.03 -25.14 8.38
N MET A 16 0.09 -25.74 7.65
CA MET A 16 -0.98 -25.00 6.96
C MET A 16 -1.92 -24.28 7.94
N ARG A 17 -2.21 -24.91 9.08
CA ARG A 17 -2.98 -24.28 10.16
C ARG A 17 -2.21 -23.12 10.77
N GLN A 18 -0.94 -23.33 11.11
CA GLN A 18 -0.08 -22.28 11.66
C GLN A 18 0.02 -21.08 10.71
N ALA A 19 0.27 -21.30 9.41
CA ALA A 19 0.30 -20.23 8.42
C ALA A 19 -0.99 -19.41 8.42
N SER A 20 -2.15 -20.06 8.51
CA SER A 20 -3.44 -19.35 8.56
C SER A 20 -3.61 -18.55 9.86
N GLU A 21 -3.21 -19.11 11.01
CA GLU A 21 -3.30 -18.45 12.31
C GLU A 21 -2.34 -17.25 12.40
N ASP A 22 -1.12 -17.40 11.90
CA ASP A 22 -0.09 -16.35 11.89
C ASP A 22 -0.47 -15.20 10.93
N ALA A 23 -1.06 -15.49 9.77
CA ALA A 23 -1.58 -14.44 8.87
C ALA A 23 -2.67 -13.59 9.54
N VAL A 24 -3.61 -14.23 10.24
CA VAL A 24 -4.64 -13.51 11.02
C VAL A 24 -4.00 -12.73 12.15
N LEU A 25 -3.07 -13.33 12.90
CA LEU A 25 -2.37 -12.66 14.00
C LEU A 25 -1.62 -11.41 13.51
N ASN A 26 -0.87 -11.52 12.43
CA ASN A 26 -0.08 -10.43 11.85
C ASN A 26 -0.98 -9.25 11.43
N ALA A 27 -2.11 -9.51 10.76
CA ALA A 27 -3.06 -8.46 10.40
C ALA A 27 -3.68 -7.76 11.62
N ASN A 28 -4.03 -8.54 12.65
CA ASN A 28 -4.56 -7.99 13.90
C ASN A 28 -3.48 -7.21 14.69
N TYR A 29 -2.21 -7.59 14.58
CA TYR A 29 -1.08 -6.86 15.15
C TYR A 29 -0.90 -5.49 14.48
N VAL A 30 -0.94 -5.44 13.14
CA VAL A 30 -0.94 -4.18 12.39
C VAL A 30 -2.14 -3.31 12.75
N ARG A 31 -3.36 -3.90 12.84
CA ARG A 31 -4.56 -3.18 13.30
C ARG A 31 -4.33 -2.53 14.65
N ALA A 32 -3.89 -3.31 15.63
CA ALA A 32 -3.67 -2.83 16.99
C ALA A 32 -2.60 -1.73 17.05
N GLY A 33 -1.56 -1.83 16.21
CA GLY A 33 -0.48 -0.85 16.13
C GLY A 33 -0.88 0.50 15.51
N LEU A 34 -1.98 0.56 14.77
CA LEU A 34 -2.37 1.77 13.99
C LEU A 34 -3.74 2.34 14.35
N LYS A 35 -4.58 1.63 15.11
CA LYS A 35 -5.99 2.00 15.37
C LYS A 35 -6.20 3.34 16.10
N ASP A 36 -5.18 3.86 16.77
CA ASP A 36 -5.16 5.19 17.41
C ASP A 36 -4.92 6.33 16.40
N LEU A 37 -4.36 6.03 15.23
CA LEU A 37 -4.02 7.01 14.20
C LEU A 37 -4.87 6.89 12.95
N MET A 38 -5.20 5.67 12.52
CA MET A 38 -5.93 5.39 11.29
C MET A 38 -7.32 4.84 11.60
N SER A 39 -8.35 5.41 10.97
CA SER A 39 -9.75 5.02 11.15
C SER A 39 -10.11 3.74 10.39
N GLN A 40 -10.99 2.94 10.98
CA GLN A 40 -11.54 1.72 10.38
C GLN A 40 -13.01 1.95 9.97
N PRO A 41 -13.41 1.62 8.73
CA PRO A 41 -14.74 1.96 8.20
C PRO A 41 -15.88 1.20 8.88
N PHE A 42 -15.58 0.11 9.59
CA PHE A 42 -16.56 -0.75 10.23
C PHE A 42 -16.36 -0.88 11.74
N GLY A 43 -15.70 0.11 12.36
CA GLY A 43 -15.36 0.13 13.79
C GLY A 43 -14.15 -0.72 14.15
N ASP A 44 -13.60 -0.53 15.36
CA ASP A 44 -12.47 -1.32 15.86
C ASP A 44 -12.93 -2.74 16.23
N ARG A 45 -12.70 -3.68 15.31
CA ARG A 45 -13.03 -5.08 15.49
C ARG A 45 -11.89 -5.97 14.99
N PRO A 46 -11.73 -7.19 15.54
CA PRO A 46 -10.81 -8.16 14.98
C PRO A 46 -11.10 -8.40 13.49
N CYS A 47 -10.02 -8.58 12.72
CA CYS A 47 -10.08 -8.86 11.30
C CYS A 47 -9.51 -10.26 11.02
N MET A 48 -9.61 -10.74 9.78
CA MET A 48 -8.97 -12.00 9.38
C MET A 48 -7.52 -11.73 8.92
N HIS A 49 -7.10 -12.23 7.75
CA HIS A 49 -5.74 -12.12 7.23
C HIS A 49 -5.37 -10.72 6.71
N GLU A 50 -6.32 -9.79 6.67
CA GLU A 50 -6.13 -8.42 6.20
C GLU A 50 -6.85 -7.42 7.13
N VAL A 51 -6.34 -6.20 7.19
CA VAL A 51 -6.96 -5.07 7.92
C VAL A 51 -7.31 -3.95 6.93
N LEU A 52 -8.49 -3.37 7.12
CA LEU A 52 -9.01 -2.28 6.30
C LEU A 52 -9.06 -0.98 7.11
N PHE A 53 -8.42 0.06 6.56
CA PHE A 53 -8.56 1.44 7.00
C PHE A 53 -9.28 2.26 5.92
N ASP A 54 -9.87 3.38 6.33
CA ASP A 54 -10.45 4.39 5.42
C ASP A 54 -9.64 5.68 5.48
N ASP A 55 -10.01 6.71 4.70
CA ASP A 55 -9.33 8.00 4.68
C ASP A 55 -9.92 9.05 5.64
N ALA A 56 -10.86 8.70 6.51
CA ALA A 56 -11.49 9.67 7.40
C ALA A 56 -10.47 10.31 8.37
N TRP A 57 -9.41 9.60 8.73
CA TRP A 57 -8.30 10.11 9.54
C TRP A 57 -7.37 11.10 8.80
N LEU A 58 -7.47 11.19 7.48
CA LEU A 58 -6.79 12.18 6.63
C LEU A 58 -7.64 13.44 6.39
N LYS A 59 -8.89 13.48 6.87
CA LYS A 59 -9.77 14.63 6.69
C LYS A 59 -9.10 15.92 7.16
N ASP A 60 -9.29 16.99 6.40
CA ASP A 60 -8.76 18.34 6.66
C ASP A 60 -7.22 18.48 6.67
N THR A 61 -6.46 17.39 6.44
CA THR A 61 -5.00 17.45 6.28
C THR A 61 -4.59 18.02 4.91
N GLY A 62 -5.43 17.82 3.89
CA GLY A 62 -5.10 18.10 2.49
C GLY A 62 -4.21 17.05 1.84
N VAL A 63 -4.01 15.90 2.49
CA VAL A 63 -3.33 14.72 1.94
C VAL A 63 -4.41 13.73 1.49
N SER A 64 -4.37 13.32 0.22
CA SER A 64 -5.25 12.25 -0.28
C SER A 64 -4.69 10.87 0.03
N THR A 65 -5.52 9.82 -0.07
CA THR A 65 -5.07 8.43 0.07
C THR A 65 -3.97 8.11 -0.95
N LEU A 66 -4.09 8.59 -2.19
CA LEU A 66 -3.04 8.43 -3.22
C LEU A 66 -1.72 9.08 -2.79
N ASP A 67 -1.77 10.29 -2.22
CA ASP A 67 -0.57 10.99 -1.77
C ASP A 67 0.13 10.23 -0.64
N PHE A 68 -0.66 9.71 0.31
CA PHE A 68 -0.14 8.86 1.38
C PHE A 68 0.52 7.58 0.84
N ALA A 69 -0.15 6.90 -0.09
CA ALA A 69 0.41 5.72 -0.76
C ALA A 69 1.71 6.06 -1.53
N LYS A 70 1.79 7.20 -2.21
CA LYS A 70 3.04 7.60 -2.88
C LYS A 70 4.16 7.91 -1.88
N ALA A 71 3.86 8.48 -0.72
CA ALA A 71 4.85 8.73 0.32
C ALA A 71 5.42 7.44 0.93
N MET A 72 4.64 6.36 1.02
CA MET A 72 5.15 5.04 1.45
C MET A 72 6.30 4.52 0.58
N ILE A 73 6.29 4.85 -0.72
CA ILE A 73 7.36 4.44 -1.65
C ILE A 73 8.69 5.06 -1.24
N ASP A 74 8.67 6.31 -0.75
CA ASP A 74 9.88 6.99 -0.28
C ASP A 74 10.36 6.44 1.08
N GLU A 75 9.49 5.78 1.86
CA GLU A 75 9.87 4.99 3.05
C GLU A 75 10.37 3.57 2.71
N GLY A 76 10.45 3.23 1.42
CA GLY A 76 10.92 1.91 0.96
C GLY A 76 9.84 0.82 0.91
N TYR A 77 8.56 1.17 1.10
CA TYR A 77 7.46 0.21 1.05
C TYR A 77 6.69 0.25 -0.26
N HIS A 78 6.32 -0.93 -0.78
CA HIS A 78 5.23 -1.00 -1.73
C HIS A 78 3.93 -0.59 -1.01
N PRO A 79 3.10 0.30 -1.59
CA PRO A 79 1.87 0.71 -0.94
C PRO A 79 0.89 -0.47 -0.76
N MET A 80 -0.01 -0.33 0.19
CA MET A 80 -1.12 -1.26 0.40
C MET A 80 -2.09 -1.26 -0.81
N THR A 81 -3.04 -2.19 -0.82
CA THR A 81 -4.14 -2.14 -1.80
C THR A 81 -4.99 -0.90 -1.53
N MET A 82 -5.24 -0.11 -2.58
CA MET A 82 -5.93 1.17 -2.49
C MET A 82 -7.29 1.11 -3.18
N TYR A 83 -8.25 1.87 -2.68
CA TYR A 83 -9.57 2.09 -3.30
C TYR A 83 -10.39 0.81 -3.49
N PHE A 84 -10.08 -0.26 -2.76
CA PHE A 84 -10.86 -1.48 -2.68
C PHE A 84 -10.88 -2.00 -1.23
N PRO A 85 -12.04 -2.46 -0.72
CA PRO A 85 -13.34 -2.59 -1.40
C PRO A 85 -14.05 -1.24 -1.58
N LEU A 86 -14.91 -1.14 -2.61
CA LEU A 86 -15.60 0.12 -3.00
C LEU A 86 -16.56 0.68 -1.95
N VAL A 87 -16.93 -0.13 -0.94
CA VAL A 87 -17.81 0.28 0.16
C VAL A 87 -17.10 1.12 1.22
N ALA A 88 -15.77 1.25 1.16
CA ALA A 88 -14.97 2.09 2.05
C ALA A 88 -14.30 3.21 1.25
N HIS A 89 -14.62 4.47 1.59
CA HIS A 89 -14.03 5.64 0.94
C HIS A 89 -12.53 5.73 1.28
N GLY A 90 -11.69 5.97 0.27
CA GLY A 90 -10.24 6.00 0.44
C GLY A 90 -9.68 4.72 1.07
N ALA A 91 -10.26 3.56 0.76
CA ALA A 91 -9.87 2.27 1.31
C ALA A 91 -8.35 2.03 1.21
N MET A 92 -7.77 1.62 2.34
CA MET A 92 -6.38 1.18 2.52
C MET A 92 -6.40 -0.22 3.13
N LEU A 93 -6.18 -1.23 2.30
CA LEU A 93 -6.29 -2.64 2.66
C LEU A 93 -4.89 -3.26 2.74
N ILE A 94 -4.49 -3.63 3.97
CA ILE A 94 -3.17 -4.13 4.31
C ILE A 94 -3.27 -5.62 4.65
N GLU A 95 -2.52 -6.44 3.93
CA GLU A 95 -2.39 -7.89 4.14
C GLU A 95 -0.90 -8.22 4.38
N PRO A 96 -0.46 -8.43 5.63
CA PRO A 96 0.94 -8.72 5.92
C PRO A 96 1.35 -10.16 5.60
N THR A 97 0.39 -11.09 5.50
CA THR A 97 0.62 -12.55 5.40
C THR A 97 1.35 -13.13 6.61
N GLU A 98 1.52 -14.46 6.65
CA GLU A 98 2.21 -15.19 7.70
C GLU A 98 3.74 -15.12 7.59
N SER A 99 4.25 -14.84 6.39
CA SER A 99 5.68 -14.95 6.09
C SER A 99 6.49 -13.76 6.62
N GLU A 100 5.82 -12.65 6.96
CA GLU A 100 6.47 -11.47 7.50
C GLU A 100 6.80 -11.62 8.98
N SER A 101 8.03 -11.25 9.33
CA SER A 101 8.50 -11.31 10.70
C SER A 101 7.88 -10.20 11.55
N ARG A 102 7.80 -10.42 12.87
CA ARG A 102 7.37 -9.36 13.80
C ARG A 102 8.23 -8.08 13.65
N ALA A 103 9.53 -8.21 13.44
CA ALA A 103 10.41 -7.06 13.23
C ALA A 103 10.01 -6.26 11.98
N SER A 104 9.72 -6.95 10.86
CA SER A 104 9.21 -6.32 9.64
C SER A 104 7.90 -5.57 9.90
N LEU A 105 6.98 -6.16 10.68
CA LEU A 105 5.71 -5.55 11.04
C LEU A 105 5.90 -4.31 11.92
N GLU A 106 6.81 -4.35 12.89
CA GLU A 106 7.12 -3.21 13.76
C GLU A 106 7.74 -2.05 12.96
N GLU A 107 8.64 -2.33 12.02
CA GLU A 107 9.20 -1.32 11.10
C GLU A 107 8.10 -0.72 10.21
N PHE A 108 7.23 -1.56 9.63
CA PHE A 108 6.12 -1.12 8.79
C PHE A 108 5.12 -0.25 9.55
N ILE A 109 4.73 -0.66 10.76
CA ILE A 109 3.88 0.14 11.66
C ILE A 109 4.60 1.46 11.98
N GLY A 110 5.89 1.44 12.30
CA GLY A 110 6.69 2.64 12.56
C GLY A 110 6.67 3.63 11.39
N ALA A 111 6.87 3.16 10.17
CA ALA A 111 6.81 3.97 8.95
C ALA A 111 5.41 4.58 8.75
N LEU A 112 4.35 3.78 8.88
CA LEU A 112 2.97 4.27 8.76
C LEU A 112 2.61 5.28 9.86
N ARG A 113 3.05 5.06 11.09
CA ARG A 113 2.88 6.02 12.19
C ARG A 113 3.58 7.35 11.90
N SER A 114 4.82 7.30 11.41
CA SER A 114 5.61 8.48 11.02
C SER A 114 4.89 9.28 9.93
N LEU A 115 4.43 8.61 8.87
CA LEU A 115 3.66 9.24 7.80
C LEU A 115 2.33 9.79 8.31
N ALA A 116 1.57 9.04 9.11
CA ALA A 116 0.28 9.48 9.62
C ALA A 116 0.42 10.72 10.54
N GLY A 117 1.46 10.75 11.37
CA GLY A 117 1.80 11.92 12.19
C GLY A 117 2.18 13.13 11.34
N ALA A 118 2.98 12.93 10.28
CA ALA A 118 3.37 13.99 9.35
C ALA A 118 2.17 14.55 8.55
N ALA A 119 1.24 13.70 8.13
CA ALA A 119 0.02 14.14 7.43
C ALA A 119 -0.84 15.04 8.34
N LYS A 120 -0.99 14.67 9.62
CA LYS A 120 -1.80 15.44 10.59
C LYS A 120 -1.14 16.73 11.06
N SER A 121 0.19 16.84 11.07
CA SER A 121 0.90 18.00 11.61
C SER A 121 0.88 19.25 10.71
N SER A 122 0.28 19.17 9.52
CA SER A 122 0.08 20.27 8.54
C SER A 122 1.33 20.97 8.00
N ASN A 123 2.51 20.76 8.58
CA ASN A 123 3.74 21.47 8.25
C ASN A 123 4.55 20.86 7.09
N ASP A 124 4.21 19.66 6.62
CA ASP A 124 4.97 18.98 5.56
C ASP A 124 4.07 18.32 4.51
N LYS A 125 3.20 19.11 3.88
CA LYS A 125 2.37 18.61 2.76
C LYS A 125 3.21 18.22 1.55
N SER A 126 4.36 18.88 1.36
CA SER A 126 5.27 18.64 0.23
C SER A 126 5.79 17.20 0.18
N ARG A 127 6.02 16.59 1.36
CA ARG A 127 6.41 15.19 1.48
C ARG A 127 5.40 14.23 0.86
N PHE A 128 4.12 14.59 0.80
CA PHE A 128 3.07 13.76 0.24
C PHE A 128 2.80 14.10 -1.24
N THR A 129 2.63 15.38 -1.58
CA THR A 129 2.28 15.79 -2.94
C THR A 129 3.40 15.52 -3.94
N ASP A 130 4.65 15.64 -3.51
CA ASP A 130 5.80 15.47 -4.39
C ASP A 130 6.30 14.02 -4.45
N ALA A 131 5.78 13.15 -3.58
CA ALA A 131 6.16 11.75 -3.55
C ALA A 131 5.69 11.01 -4.81
N PRO A 132 6.43 9.99 -5.29
CA PRO A 132 7.73 9.57 -4.77
C PRO A 132 8.88 10.45 -5.28
N ARG A 133 9.81 10.80 -4.39
CA ARG A 133 11.03 11.59 -4.66
C ARG A 133 12.25 10.71 -4.91
N PHE A 134 12.34 9.56 -4.24
CA PHE A 134 13.52 8.68 -4.28
C PHE A 134 13.38 7.54 -5.29
N ALA A 135 12.17 7.29 -5.80
CA ALA A 135 11.94 6.30 -6.84
C ALA A 135 12.60 6.70 -8.18
N PRO A 136 12.95 5.72 -9.05
CA PRO A 136 13.55 6.01 -10.36
C PRO A 136 12.71 6.92 -11.28
N ARG A 137 11.40 7.00 -11.02
CA ARG A 137 10.45 7.89 -11.70
C ARG A 137 9.48 8.49 -10.68
N ARG A 138 9.07 9.73 -10.93
CA ARG A 138 8.01 10.42 -10.18
C ARG A 138 6.62 9.99 -10.68
N ARG A 139 5.57 10.65 -10.19
CA ARG A 139 4.20 10.48 -10.69
C ARG A 139 4.15 10.61 -12.20
N LEU A 140 3.50 9.64 -12.83
CA LEU A 140 3.28 9.62 -14.26
C LEU A 140 2.03 10.44 -14.60
N ASP A 141 2.00 11.02 -15.79
CA ASP A 141 0.83 11.71 -16.30
C ASP A 141 -0.17 10.67 -16.86
N GLU A 142 -1.03 10.17 -15.96
CA GLU A 142 -2.05 9.17 -16.29
C GLU A 142 -3.09 9.70 -17.28
N THR A 143 -3.40 11.00 -17.22
CA THR A 143 -4.34 11.64 -18.14
C THR A 143 -3.79 11.63 -19.56
N LYS A 144 -2.53 12.04 -19.73
CA LYS A 144 -1.86 11.99 -21.03
C LYS A 144 -1.68 10.56 -21.50
N ALA A 145 -1.32 9.62 -20.63
CA ALA A 145 -1.19 8.22 -21.01
C ALA A 145 -2.52 7.63 -21.53
N ALA A 146 -3.65 8.01 -20.93
CA ALA A 146 -4.97 7.58 -21.36
C ALA A 146 -5.44 8.28 -22.66
N ARG A 147 -5.13 9.57 -22.84
CA ARG A 147 -5.54 10.37 -24.02
C ARG A 147 -4.64 10.19 -25.23
N GLU A 148 -3.34 9.98 -25.02
CA GLU A 148 -2.31 9.83 -26.05
C GLU A 148 -1.48 8.53 -25.83
N PRO A 149 -2.10 7.35 -25.90
CA PRO A 149 -1.45 6.09 -25.53
C PRO A 149 -0.33 5.71 -26.50
N LYS A 150 0.90 5.62 -25.99
CA LYS A 150 2.06 5.09 -26.73
C LYS A 150 2.26 3.61 -26.39
N LEU A 151 1.49 2.74 -27.04
CA LEU A 151 1.40 1.30 -26.70
C LEU A 151 2.57 0.43 -27.20
N ARG A 152 3.36 0.95 -28.16
CA ARG A 152 4.56 0.26 -28.66
C ARG A 152 5.66 1.25 -28.92
N TRP A 153 6.89 0.81 -28.74
CA TRP A 153 8.04 1.56 -29.19
C TRP A 153 8.06 1.62 -30.73
N ARG A 154 8.43 2.77 -31.29
CA ARG A 154 8.66 2.97 -32.72
C ARG A 154 9.97 3.73 -32.88
N LEU A 155 10.77 3.33 -33.86
CA LEU A 155 11.96 4.09 -34.26
C LEU A 155 11.55 5.55 -34.52
N PRO A 156 12.30 6.55 -34.01
CA PRO A 156 12.10 7.93 -34.39
C PRO A 156 12.31 8.06 -35.90
N VAL A 157 11.31 8.55 -36.63
CA VAL A 157 11.48 8.86 -38.06
C VAL A 157 12.45 10.03 -38.15
N SER A 158 13.60 9.86 -38.80
CA SER A 158 14.54 10.96 -39.01
C SER A 158 13.86 12.03 -39.88
N LYS A 159 14.04 13.31 -39.54
CA LYS A 159 13.45 14.45 -40.26
C LYS A 159 13.99 14.63 -41.70
N ALA A 160 14.86 13.75 -42.19
CA ALA A 160 15.60 13.92 -43.44
C ALA A 160 14.83 13.48 -44.72
N ALA A 161 13.57 13.08 -44.61
CA ALA A 161 12.76 12.61 -45.76
C ALA A 161 11.56 13.53 -46.10
N ALA A 162 11.61 14.78 -45.65
CA ALA A 162 10.62 15.81 -45.97
C ALA A 162 11.32 17.06 -46.51
N GLU A 163 12.04 16.91 -47.61
CA GLU A 163 12.35 17.95 -48.60
C GLU A 163 11.98 17.43 -49.98
#